data_AF-A0A5E4XHX2-F1
#
_entry.id   AF-A0A5E4XHX2-F1
#
_cell.length_a   1.000
_cell.length_b   1.000
_cell.length_c   1.000
_cell.angle_alpha   90.00
_cell.angle_beta   90.00
_cell.angle_gamma   90.00
#
_symmetry.space_group_name_H-M   'P 1'
#
loop_
_entity.id
_entity.type
_entity.pdbx_description
1 polymer ?
#
loop_
_entity_poly.entity_id
_entity_poly.type
_entity_poly.pdbx_seq_one_letter_code
_entity_poly.pdbx_strand_id
1 'polypeptide(L)' 'MPLGKCRTMTRTISDALERRLTLVESVRLRLHLSACDGCRAYRQQVHALRSIARIVSGRAIDSNDGNTNSDL' A
#
# COMPACT_ATOMS: atom_id res chain seq x y z
N MET A 1 2.03 -26.49 -6.73
CA MET A 1 2.79 -25.38 -6.12
C MET A 1 2.96 -24.25 -7.14
N PRO A 2 1.98 -23.36 -7.30
CA PRO A 2 2.04 -22.40 -8.40
C PRO A 2 2.68 -21.08 -7.94
N LEU A 3 3.94 -20.90 -8.39
CA LEU A 3 4.63 -19.62 -8.63
C LEU A 3 5.26 -18.86 -7.44
N GLY A 4 6.00 -19.58 -6.59
CA GLY A 4 7.06 -18.99 -5.76
C GLY A 4 6.82 -19.11 -4.26
N LYS A 5 7.91 -19.15 -3.48
CA LYS A 5 7.83 -19.15 -2.01
C LYS A 5 7.19 -17.84 -1.56
N CYS A 6 6.29 -17.90 -0.58
CA CYS A 6 5.57 -16.73 -0.04
C CYS A 6 6.52 -15.56 0.25
N ARG A 7 7.74 -15.84 0.75
CA ARG A 7 8.80 -14.86 1.01
C ARG A 7 9.24 -14.05 -0.22
N THR A 8 9.37 -14.67 -1.38
CA THR A 8 9.69 -13.98 -2.64
C THR A 8 8.56 -13.02 -3.00
N MET A 9 7.31 -13.45 -2.76
CA MET A 9 6.12 -12.69 -3.11
C MET A 9 5.88 -11.50 -2.16
N THR A 10 6.13 -11.68 -0.86
CA THR A 10 6.17 -10.59 0.13
C THR A 10 7.19 -9.53 -0.27
N ARG A 11 8.37 -9.95 -0.78
CA ARG A 11 9.41 -9.01 -1.26
C ARG A 11 8.96 -8.24 -2.50
N THR A 12 8.36 -8.91 -3.48
CA THR A 12 7.75 -8.24 -4.64
C THR A 12 6.63 -7.29 -4.23
N ILE A 13 5.83 -7.63 -3.21
CA ILE A 13 4.84 -6.70 -2.65
C ILE A 13 5.56 -5.47 -2.08
N SER A 14 6.60 -5.62 -1.25
CA SER A 14 7.36 -4.46 -0.75
C SER A 14 8.02 -3.63 -1.87
N ASP A 15 8.56 -4.25 -2.90
CA ASP A 15 9.09 -3.54 -4.08
C ASP A 15 7.98 -2.78 -4.83
N ALA A 16 6.76 -3.34 -4.87
CA ALA A 16 5.56 -2.70 -5.42
C ALA A 16 5.11 -1.46 -4.65
N LEU A 17 5.51 -1.37 -3.39
CA LEU A 17 5.21 -0.23 -2.55
C LEU A 17 6.14 0.92 -2.94
N GLU A 18 7.44 0.66 -3.06
CA GLU A 18 8.43 1.69 -3.40
C GLU A 18 8.29 2.15 -4.86
N ARG A 19 7.94 1.24 -5.77
CA ARG A 19 7.85 1.50 -7.21
C ARG A 19 6.54 0.99 -7.78
N ARG A 20 5.91 1.76 -8.68
CA ARG A 20 4.63 1.40 -9.31
C ARG A 20 4.77 0.02 -9.97
N LEU A 21 4.08 -0.98 -9.42
CA LEU A 21 4.15 -2.37 -9.88
C LEU A 21 3.71 -2.46 -11.34
N THR A 22 4.45 -3.19 -12.18
CA THR A 22 4.03 -3.37 -13.58
C THR A 22 2.78 -4.26 -13.66
N LEU A 23 1.96 -4.06 -14.70
CA LEU A 23 0.69 -4.79 -14.88
C LEU A 23 0.89 -6.33 -14.87
N VAL A 24 2.04 -6.79 -15.37
CA VAL A 24 2.42 -8.21 -15.44
C VAL A 24 2.64 -8.82 -14.04
N GLU A 25 3.30 -8.11 -13.14
CA GLU A 25 3.54 -8.55 -11.77
C GLU A 25 2.23 -8.59 -10.96
N SER A 26 1.32 -7.66 -11.23
CA SER A 26 -0.01 -7.65 -10.60
C SER A 26 -0.84 -8.89 -10.94
N VAL A 27 -0.79 -9.36 -12.18
CA VAL A 27 -1.49 -10.59 -12.61
C VAL A 27 -0.89 -11.83 -11.96
N ARG A 28 0.44 -11.95 -11.96
CA ARG A 28 1.16 -13.06 -11.31
C ARG A 28 0.86 -13.13 -9.81
N LEU A 29 0.81 -11.95 -9.17
CA LEU A 29 0.48 -11.83 -7.76
C LEU A 29 -0.96 -12.24 -7.46
N ARG A 30 -1.94 -11.85 -8.28
CA ARG A 30 -3.34 -12.28 -8.12
C ARG A 30 -3.49 -13.81 -8.21
N LEU A 31 -2.78 -14.44 -9.14
CA LEU A 31 -2.81 -15.91 -9.31
C LEU A 31 -2.22 -16.65 -8.10
N HIS A 32 -1.18 -16.09 -7.48
CA HIS A 32 -0.61 -16.65 -6.25
C HIS A 32 -1.54 -16.42 -5.04
N LEU A 33 -2.13 -15.23 -4.92
CA LEU A 33 -3.06 -14.87 -3.85
C LEU A 33 -4.38 -15.64 -3.89
N SER A 34 -4.81 -16.15 -5.05
CA SER A 34 -5.94 -17.08 -5.15
C SER A 34 -5.62 -18.48 -4.65
N ALA A 35 -4.33 -18.84 -4.58
CA ALA A 35 -3.87 -20.14 -4.11
C ALA A 35 -3.20 -20.09 -2.72
N CYS A 36 -3.06 -18.90 -2.12
CA CYS A 36 -2.39 -18.69 -0.84
C CYS A 36 -3.07 -17.61 0.01
N ASP A 37 -3.76 -18.04 1.06
CA ASP A 37 -4.45 -17.14 2.00
C ASP A 37 -3.49 -16.27 2.82
N GLY A 38 -2.31 -16.78 3.15
CA GLY A 38 -1.30 -16.03 3.92
C GLY A 38 -0.84 -14.76 3.19
N CYS A 39 -0.56 -14.86 1.89
CA CYS A 39 -0.21 -13.68 1.09
C CYS A 39 -1.41 -12.73 0.92
N ARG A 40 -2.65 -13.24 0.91
CA ARG A 40 -3.88 -12.44 0.83
C ARG A 40 -4.12 -11.61 2.08
N ALA A 41 -3.87 -12.17 3.26
CA ALA A 41 -3.93 -11.44 4.53
C ALA A 41 -2.86 -10.34 4.58
N TYR A 42 -1.62 -10.66 4.21
CA TYR A 42 -0.52 -9.70 4.18
C TYR A 42 -0.80 -8.51 3.25
N ARG A 43 -1.31 -8.76 2.04
CA ARG A 43 -1.64 -7.69 1.08
C ARG A 43 -2.70 -6.72 1.62
N GLN A 44 -3.70 -7.23 2.34
CA GLN A 44 -4.73 -6.39 2.96
C GLN A 44 -4.14 -5.48 4.03
N GLN A 45 -3.29 -6.01 4.91
CA GLN A 45 -2.62 -5.23 5.96
C GLN A 45 -1.80 -4.08 5.37
N VAL A 46 -1.01 -4.38 4.34
CA VAL A 46 -0.16 -3.39 3.67
C VAL A 46 -0.99 -2.32 2.95
N HIS A 47 -2.12 -2.70 2.34
CA HIS A 47 -3.03 -1.74 1.71
C HIS A 47 -3.72 -0.83 2.74
N ALA A 48 -4.15 -1.38 3.88
CA ALA A 48 -4.73 -0.63 4.98
C ALA A 48 -3.74 0.41 5.52
N LEU A 49 -2.48 0.02 5.72
CA LEU A 49 -1.43 0.93 6.16
C LEU A 49 -1.22 2.07 5.14
N ARG A 50 -1.29 1.78 3.84
CA ARG A 50 -1.21 2.78 2.77
C ARG A 50 -2.43 3.70 2.67
N SER A 51 -3.63 3.20 2.92
CA SER A 51 -4.82 4.07 2.95
C SER A 51 -4.76 5.02 4.12
N ILE A 52 -4.33 4.54 5.29
CA ILE A 52 -4.12 5.38 6.48
C ILE A 52 -3.03 6.41 6.21
N ALA A 53 -1.87 5.98 5.68
CA ALA A 53 -0.78 6.89 5.32
C ALA A 53 -1.25 7.98 4.34
N ARG A 54 -2.03 7.64 3.32
CA ARG A 54 -2.60 8.64 2.38
C ARG A 54 -3.56 9.62 3.05
N ILE A 55 -4.42 9.14 3.96
CA ILE A 55 -5.32 10.00 4.73
C ILE A 55 -4.51 10.96 5.61
N VAL A 56 -3.49 10.45 6.31
CA VAL A 56 -2.62 11.24 7.19
C VAL A 56 -1.77 12.23 6.39
N SER A 57 -1.17 11.82 5.27
CA SER A 57 -0.41 12.71 4.39
C SER A 57 -1.30 13.77 3.73
N GLY A 58 -2.55 13.44 3.39
CA GLY A 58 -3.54 14.41 2.92
C GLY A 58 -3.96 15.40 4.02
N ARG A 59 -4.01 14.94 5.27
CA ARG A 59 -4.33 15.73 6.47
C ARG A 59 -3.11 16.43 7.10
N ALA A 60 -1.95 16.35 6.46
CA ALA A 60 -0.79 17.18 6.77
C ALA A 60 -0.74 18.45 5.90
N ILE A 61 -1.61 18.55 4.89
CA ILE A 61 -1.70 19.69 3.96
C ILE A 61 -2.85 20.65 4.35
N ASP A 62 -3.77 20.26 5.24
CA ASP A 62 -4.84 21.12 5.78
C ASP A 62 -4.49 21.79 7.12
N SER A 63 -3.26 21.64 7.64
CA SER A 63 -2.74 22.43 8.76
C SER A 63 -2.05 23.71 8.27
N ASN A 64 -2.77 24.50 7.48
CA ASN A 64 -2.54 25.94 7.32
C ASN A 64 -3.84 26.63 7.76
N ASP A 65 -4.15 26.49 9.04
CA ASP A 65 -5.02 27.44 9.72
C ASP A 65 -4.23 28.75 9.81
N GLY A 66 -4.59 29.67 8.92
CA GLY A 66 -3.89 30.90 8.69
C GLY A 66 -4.04 31.84 9.88
N ASN A 67 -2.90 32.30 10.36
CA ASN A 67 -2.77 33.65 10.89
C ASN A 67 -3.55 34.64 10.01
N THR A 68 -4.64 35.20 10.51
CA THR A 68 -5.13 36.52 10.10
C THR A 68 -5.68 37.22 11.34
N ASN A 69 -4.96 38.26 11.75
CA ASN A 69 -5.32 39.17 12.83
C ASN A 69 -6.77 39.65 12.72
N SER A 70 -7.45 39.72 13.86
CA SER A 70 -8.60 40.60 14.04
C SER A 70 -8.39 41.40 15.31
N ASP A 71 -7.87 42.60 15.10
CA ASP A 71 -7.98 43.78 15.98
C ASP A 71 -9.38 43.89 16.60
N LEU A 72 -9.46 43.91 17.94
CA LEU A 72 -10.06 44.98 18.74
C LEU A 72 -9.70 44.83 20.23
#